data_AF-A0A6L7JT67-F1
#
_entry.id   AF-A0A6L7JT67-F1
#
_cell.length_a   1.000
_cell.length_b   1.000
_cell.length_c   1.000
_cell.angle_alpha   90.00
_cell.angle_beta   90.00
_cell.angle_gamma   90.00
#
_symmetry.space_group_name_H-M   'P 1'
#
loop_
_entity.id
_entity.type
_entity.pdbx_description
1 polymer ?
#
loop_
_entity_poly.entity_id
_entity_poly.type
_entity_poly.pdbx_seq_one_letter_code
_entity_poly.pdbx_strand_id
1 'polypeptide(L)' 'MDRGNLSEGCHADLAIVNVDDYRPVRDAEMFTKVRWNPFSGRELTGWPVWTIVNGQIAFTDGKICENVRGEALRFSSE' A
#
# COMPACT_ATOMS: atom_id res chain seq x y z
N MET A 1 -3.23 -20.52 -4.40
CA MET A 1 -3.49 -19.14 -3.90
C MET A 1 -2.54 -18.91 -2.74
N ASP A 2 -1.46 -18.19 -2.98
CA ASP A 2 -0.39 -17.89 -2.02
C ASP A 2 -0.38 -16.42 -1.60
N ARG A 3 -1.46 -15.68 -1.89
CA ARG A 3 -1.62 -14.24 -1.67
C ARG A 3 -3.04 -13.91 -1.21
N GLY A 4 -3.22 -12.72 -0.62
CA GLY A 4 -4.53 -12.21 -0.18
C GLY A 4 -5.00 -12.72 1.18
N ASN A 5 -4.16 -13.46 1.91
CA ASN A 5 -4.43 -13.92 3.27
C ASN A 5 -3.14 -13.89 4.10
N LEU A 6 -3.28 -13.87 5.43
CA LEU A 6 -2.17 -13.90 6.37
C LEU A 6 -2.02 -15.30 6.95
N SER A 7 -1.41 -16.20 6.19
CA SER A 7 -1.10 -17.57 6.63
C SER A 7 0.35 -17.92 6.31
N GLU A 8 0.89 -18.88 7.06
CA GLU A 8 2.22 -19.43 6.78
C GLU A 8 2.31 -19.96 5.34
N GLY A 9 3.45 -19.71 4.68
CA GLY A 9 3.69 -20.10 3.29
C GLY A 9 3.11 -19.14 2.23
N CYS A 10 2.32 -18.14 2.62
CA CYS A 10 1.90 -17.09 1.69
C CYS A 10 2.99 -16.01 1.50
N HIS A 11 2.93 -15.31 0.38
CA HIS A 11 3.75 -14.13 0.16
C HIS A 11 3.43 -13.05 1.20
N ALA A 12 4.49 -12.41 1.70
CA ALA A 12 4.37 -11.29 2.63
C ALA A 12 4.00 -9.98 1.90
N ASP A 13 2.77 -9.95 1.39
CA ASP A 13 2.13 -8.75 0.83
C ASP A 13 1.25 -8.12 1.92
N LEU A 14 1.76 -7.07 2.57
CA LEU A 14 1.17 -6.51 3.79
C LEU A 14 1.07 -4.99 3.70
N ALA A 15 0.02 -4.43 4.31
CA ALA A 15 -0.08 -3.01 4.61
C ALA A 15 -0.21 -2.86 6.13
N ILE A 16 0.72 -2.13 6.74
CA ILE A 16 0.64 -1.74 8.15
C ILE A 16 -0.02 -0.36 8.19
N VAL A 17 -1.12 -0.26 8.92
CA VAL A 17 -2.00 0.91 8.93
C VAL A 17 -2.02 1.50 10.34
N ASN A 18 -1.81 2.81 10.44
CA ASN A 18 -2.09 3.55 11.66
C ASN A 18 -3.58 3.94 11.69
N VAL A 19 -4.32 3.28 12.56
CA VAL A 19 -5.77 3.49 12.74
C VAL A 19 -6.11 4.68 13.65
N ASP A 20 -5.11 5.23 14.33
CA ASP A 20 -5.27 6.39 15.23
C ASP A 20 -4.85 7.71 14.55
N ASP A 21 -4.31 7.66 13.33
CA ASP A 21 -3.95 8.84 12.55
C ASP A 21 -5.16 9.38 11.79
N TYR A 22 -5.64 10.57 12.19
CA TYR A 22 -6.70 11.30 11.51
C TYR A 22 -6.12 12.56 10.89
N ARG A 23 -6.31 12.72 9.58
CA ARG A 23 -5.83 13.91 8.85
C ARG A 23 -6.62 14.11 7.55
N PRO A 24 -6.63 15.34 6.99
CA PRO A 24 -7.34 15.59 5.75
C PRO A 24 -6.54 15.03 4.57
N VAL A 25 -7.25 14.49 3.58
CA VAL A 25 -6.62 14.12 2.30
C VAL A 25 -6.13 15.38 1.60
N ARG A 26 -4.85 15.40 1.21
CA ARG A 26 -4.23 16.51 0.47
C ARG A 26 -3.73 16.06 -0.89
N ASP A 27 -4.10 16.79 -1.93
CA ASP A 27 -3.67 16.52 -3.31
C ASP A 27 -2.15 16.51 -3.46
N ALA A 28 -1.45 17.39 -2.73
CA ALA A 28 0.00 17.49 -2.71
C ALA A 28 0.72 16.22 -2.20
N GLU A 29 0.01 15.35 -1.47
CA GLU A 29 0.55 14.09 -0.93
C GLU A 29 0.34 12.90 -1.89
N MET A 30 -0.31 13.10 -3.03
CA MET A 30 -0.60 12.02 -3.98
C MET A 30 0.61 11.65 -4.83
N PHE A 31 0.95 10.36 -4.89
CA PHE A 31 1.97 9.81 -5.80
C PHE A 31 1.47 9.60 -7.24
N THR A 32 0.17 9.70 -7.47
CA THR A 32 -0.44 9.50 -8.80
C THR A 32 0.00 10.58 -9.78
N LYS A 33 0.04 10.26 -11.08
CA LYS A 33 0.45 11.22 -12.12
C LYS A 33 -0.44 12.47 -12.19
N VAL A 34 -1.74 12.31 -11.93
CA VAL A 34 -2.74 13.39 -12.03
C VAL A 34 -2.72 14.34 -10.83
N ARG A 35 -2.09 13.95 -9.71
CA ARG A 35 -1.88 14.79 -8.51
C ARG A 35 -3.14 15.40 -7.89
N TRP A 36 -4.32 14.80 -8.10
CA TRP A 36 -5.56 15.15 -7.41
C TRP A 36 -6.23 13.90 -6.82
N ASN A 37 -7.05 14.10 -5.79
CA ASN A 37 -7.80 13.06 -5.10
C ASN A 37 -9.29 13.45 -4.97
N PRO A 38 -10.24 12.56 -5.30
CA PRO A 38 -11.68 12.85 -5.17
C PRO A 38 -12.14 13.12 -3.73
N PHE A 39 -11.33 12.75 -2.73
CA PHE A 39 -11.58 12.99 -1.33
C PHE A 39 -10.80 14.18 -0.76
N SER A 40 -10.16 15.00 -1.61
CA SER A 40 -9.39 16.18 -1.16
C SER A 40 -10.18 17.04 -0.16
N GLY A 41 -9.56 17.35 0.98
CA GLY A 41 -10.17 18.08 2.09
C GLY A 41 -11.02 17.24 3.06
N ARG A 42 -11.32 15.97 2.75
CA ARG A 42 -12.02 15.07 3.68
C ARG A 42 -11.07 14.55 4.76
N GLU A 43 -11.47 14.64 6.02
CA GLU A 43 -10.82 13.96 7.15
C GLU A 43 -11.02 12.44 7.03
N LEU A 44 -9.93 11.68 7.00
CA LEU A 44 -9.92 10.21 6.98
C LEU A 44 -8.97 9.66 8.04
N THR A 45 -9.19 8.39 8.41
CA THR A 45 -8.31 7.60 9.28
C THR A 45 -7.87 6.32 8.58
N GLY A 46 -6.87 5.65 9.14
CA GLY A 46 -6.32 4.41 8.61
C GLY A 46 -5.29 4.67 7.53
N TRP A 47 -4.22 5.39 7.88
CA TRP A 47 -3.16 5.72 6.94
C TRP A 47 -2.10 4.60 6.88
N PRO A 48 -1.76 4.08 5.69
CA PRO A 48 -0.65 3.14 5.56
C PRO A 48 0.66 3.80 5.99
N VAL A 49 1.34 3.19 6.96
CA VAL A 49 2.67 3.61 7.40
C VAL A 49 3.75 2.79 6.73
N TRP A 50 3.48 1.50 6.46
CA TRP A 50 4.38 0.59 5.77
C TRP A 50 3.61 -0.22 4.74
N THR A 51 4.20 -0.43 3.57
CA THR A 51 3.73 -1.41 2.58
C THR A 51 4.87 -2.37 2.29
N ILE A 52 4.59 -3.66 2.40
CA ILE A 52 5.52 -4.76 2.15
C ILE A 52 4.99 -5.54 0.96
N VAL A 53 5.85 -5.79 -0.03
CA VAL A 53 5.53 -6.55 -1.24
C VAL A 53 6.55 -7.67 -1.35
N ASN A 54 6.11 -8.92 -1.43
CA ASN A 54 6.99 -10.09 -1.44
C ASN A 54 8.02 -10.11 -0.29
N GLY A 55 7.67 -9.61 0.90
CA GLY A 55 8.59 -9.51 2.03
C GLY A 55 9.60 -8.37 1.98
N GLN A 56 9.52 -7.49 0.98
CA GLN A 56 10.37 -6.31 0.84
C GLN A 56 9.58 -5.02 1.15
N ILE A 57 10.18 -4.09 1.88
CA ILE A 57 9.56 -2.80 2.19
C ILE A 57 9.49 -1.95 0.91
N ALA A 58 8.28 -1.76 0.38
CA ALA A 58 8.01 -1.00 -0.82
C ALA A 58 7.63 0.46 -0.52
N PHE A 59 7.13 0.74 0.68
CA PHE A 59 6.78 2.08 1.14
C PHE A 59 6.99 2.19 2.65
N THR A 60 7.62 3.27 3.09
CA THR A 60 7.75 3.63 4.51
C THR A 60 8.10 5.11 4.64
N ASP A 61 7.86 5.71 5.82
CA ASP A 61 8.17 7.11 6.12
C ASP A 61 7.67 8.12 5.06
N GLY A 62 6.49 7.84 4.49
CA GLY A 62 5.91 8.69 3.44
C GLY A 62 6.65 8.64 2.10
N LYS A 63 7.49 7.63 1.84
CA LYS A 63 8.31 7.51 0.64
C LYS A 63 8.19 6.13 0.00
N ILE A 64 8.19 6.11 -1.32
CA ILE A 64 8.25 4.86 -2.11
C ILE A 64 9.70 4.40 -2.21
N CYS A 65 9.94 3.12 -1.94
CA CYS A 65 11.23 2.48 -2.16
C CYS A 65 11.35 2.11 -3.65
N GLU A 66 12.03 2.96 -4.43
CA GLU A 66 12.03 2.85 -5.90
C GLU A 66 12.66 1.57 -6.46
N ASN A 67 13.40 0.79 -5.67
CA ASN A 67 14.03 -0.45 -6.12
C ASN A 67 13.18 -1.71 -5.84
N VAL A 68 12.05 -1.58 -5.17
CA VAL A 68 11.14 -2.71 -4.92
C VAL A 68 10.12 -2.82 -6.04
N ARG A 69 9.89 -4.04 -6.52
CA ARG A 69 8.97 -4.33 -7.62
C ARG A 69 8.12 -5.53 -7.27
N GLY A 70 6.89 -5.54 -7.78
CA GLY A 70 6.00 -6.69 -7.72
C GLY A 70 6.41 -7.77 -8.72
N GLU A 71 5.84 -8.95 -8.54
CA GLU A 71 5.96 -10.08 -9.47
C GLU A 71 4.62 -10.31 -10.16
N ALA A 72 4.66 -10.78 -11.40
CA ALA A 72 3.44 -11.10 -12.14
C ALA A 72 2.73 -12.30 -11.49
N LEU A 73 1.43 -12.14 -11.19
CA LEU A 73 0.59 -13.24 -10.73
C LEU A 73 0.47 -14.30 -11.82
N ARG A 74 0.51 -15.57 -11.42
CA ARG A 74 0.19 -16.70 -12.27
C ARG A 74 -1.12 -17.32 -11.80
N PHE A 75 -2.08 -17.34 -12.71
CA PHE A 75 -3.36 -17.99 -12.48
C PHE A 75 -3.30 -19.34 -13.18
N SER A 76 -3.68 -20.41 -12.49
CA SER A 76 -3.97 -21.68 -13.15
C SER A 76 -5.17 -21.48 -14.06
N SER A 77 -5.10 -21.95 -15.30
CA SER A 77 -6.32 -22.29 -16.03
C SER A 77 -6.98 -23.47 -15.30
N GLU A 78 -8.31 -23.50 -15.27
CA GLU A 78 -9.05 -24.70 -14.85
C GLU A 78 -8.59 -25.95 -15.59
#